data_AF-A0A7T5E5D5-F1
#
_entry.id   AF-A0A7T5E5D5-F1
#
_cell.length_a   1.000
_cell.length_b   1.000
_cell.length_c   1.000
_cell.angle_alpha   90.00
_cell.angle_beta   90.00
_cell.angle_gamma   90.00
#
_symmetry.space_group_name_H-M   'P 1'
#
loop_
_entity.id
_entity.type
_entity.pdbx_description
1 polymer ?
#
loop_
_entity_poly.entity_id
_entity_poly.type
_entity_poly.pdbx_seq_one_letter_code
_entity_poly.pdbx_strand_id
1 'polypeptide(L)'
;MSNPNYNPSLRQVPRSAKAPILPSSGESSILAWLEGIGRLRTREPIENFPDEAESEEISDLMGGDDSFEDDDDDSDLALDDDD
;
A
#
# COMPACT_ATOMS: atom_id res chain seq x y z
N MET A 1 49.68 -4.31 17.53
CA MET A 1 48.74 -3.20 17.76
C MET A 1 47.33 -3.68 17.48
N SER A 2 46.43 -3.68 18.47
CA SER A 2 45.01 -3.99 18.26
C SER A 2 44.31 -2.71 17.78
N ASN A 3 43.58 -2.77 16.67
CA ASN A 3 42.90 -1.60 16.13
C ASN A 3 41.66 -1.33 17.01
N PRO A 4 41.61 -0.22 17.78
CA PRO A 4 40.60 0.00 18.83
C PRO A 4 39.16 0.15 18.31
N ASN A 5 38.98 0.12 16.99
CA ASN A 5 37.70 0.30 16.29
C ASN A 5 37.24 -0.96 15.54
N TYR A 6 37.86 -2.12 15.80
CA TYR A 6 37.44 -3.38 15.19
C TYR A 6 36.29 -3.99 15.97
N ASN A 7 35.08 -3.89 15.42
CA ASN A 7 33.89 -4.52 15.97
C ASN A 7 33.70 -5.92 15.32
N PRO A 8 33.86 -7.03 16.07
CA PRO A 8 33.75 -8.38 15.52
C PRO A 8 32.32 -8.74 15.06
N SER A 9 31.30 -7.98 15.44
CA SER A 9 29.92 -8.16 14.98
C SER A 9 29.65 -7.53 13.60
N LEU A 10 30.56 -6.68 13.10
CA LEU A 10 30.40 -6.02 11.82
C LEU A 10 31.17 -6.73 10.71
N ARG A 11 30.59 -6.77 9.52
CA ARG A 11 31.23 -7.26 8.30
C ARG A 11 31.66 -6.07 7.44
N GLN A 12 32.92 -6.02 7.05
CA GLN A 12 33.42 -5.00 6.12
C GLN A 12 33.44 -5.56 4.70
N VAL A 13 32.85 -4.83 3.74
CA VAL A 13 32.81 -5.23 2.32
C VAL A 13 33.36 -4.07 1.46
N PRO A 14 34.23 -4.33 0.47
CA PRO A 14 34.78 -3.28 -0.39
C PRO A 14 33.68 -2.59 -1.23
N ARG A 15 33.79 -1.27 -1.43
CA ARG A 15 32.81 -0.49 -2.22
C ARG A 15 32.68 -0.94 -3.68
N SER A 16 33.78 -1.40 -4.28
CA SER A 16 33.81 -1.88 -5.67
C SER A 16 33.41 -3.36 -5.80
N ALA A 17 33.14 -4.05 -4.69
CA ALA A 17 32.72 -5.45 -4.72
C ALA A 17 31.26 -5.55 -5.20
N LYS A 18 30.98 -6.58 -5.99
CA LYS A 18 29.60 -6.91 -6.37
C LYS A 18 28.82 -7.38 -5.14
N ALA A 19 27.50 -7.15 -5.16
CA ALA A 19 26.62 -7.64 -4.11
C ALA A 19 26.70 -9.17 -4.01
N PRO A 20 26.77 -9.74 -2.79
CA PRO A 20 26.74 -11.18 -2.63
C PRO A 20 25.38 -11.73 -3.08
N ILE A 21 25.41 -12.83 -3.81
CA ILE A 21 24.19 -13.56 -4.19
C ILE A 21 23.75 -14.32 -2.94
N LEU A 22 22.56 -14.01 -2.44
CA LEU A 22 21.96 -14.80 -1.38
C LEU A 22 21.65 -16.20 -1.93
N PRO A 23 22.10 -17.27 -1.26
CA PRO A 23 21.69 -18.62 -1.64
C PRO A 23 20.17 -18.69 -1.54
N SER A 24 19.51 -19.33 -2.52
CA SER A 24 18.09 -19.65 -2.38
C SER A 24 17.96 -20.47 -1.10
N SER A 25 17.24 -19.94 -0.10
CA SER A 25 16.92 -20.76 1.05
C SER A 25 16.09 -21.92 0.48
N GLY A 26 16.62 -23.13 0.55
CA GLY A 26 15.95 -24.34 0.05
C GLY A 26 14.72 -24.69 0.90
N GLU A 27 14.15 -23.68 1.56
CA GLU A 27 12.93 -23.76 2.31
C GLU A 27 11.82 -24.20 1.35
N SER A 28 11.04 -25.18 1.79
CA SER A 28 9.84 -25.59 1.08
C SER A 28 9.03 -24.34 0.77
N SER A 29 8.62 -24.16 -0.48
CA SER A 29 7.68 -23.11 -0.88
C SER A 29 6.57 -23.02 0.17
N ILE A 30 6.17 -21.80 0.54
CA ILE A 30 5.09 -21.61 1.52
C ILE A 30 3.83 -22.38 1.11
N LEU A 31 3.59 -22.55 -0.19
CA LEU A 31 2.50 -23.37 -0.72
C LEU A 31 2.67 -24.86 -0.38
N ALA A 32 3.88 -25.41 -0.54
CA ALA A 32 4.20 -26.79 -0.18
C ALA A 32 4.13 -27.01 1.34
N TRP A 33 4.55 -26.02 2.13
CA TRP A 33 4.38 -26.05 3.58
C TRP A 33 2.90 -26.05 3.98
N LEU A 34 2.10 -25.14 3.41
CA LEU A 34 0.65 -25.04 3.64
C LEU A 34 -0.09 -26.32 3.23
N GLU A 35 0.31 -26.96 2.13
CA GLU A 35 -0.22 -28.24 1.67
C GLU A 35 0.13 -29.37 2.65
N GLY A 36 1.39 -29.46 3.09
CA GLY A 36 1.85 -30.48 4.03
C GLY A 36 1.17 -30.43 5.40
N ILE A 37 0.78 -29.25 5.87
CA ILE A 37 0.01 -29.07 7.12
C ILE A 37 -1.52 -29.07 6.90
N GLY A 38 -1.99 -29.31 5.68
CA GLY A 38 -3.41 -29.34 5.35
C GLY A 38 -4.15 -28.00 5.48
N ARG A 39 -3.41 -26.88 5.47
CA ARG A 39 -3.97 -25.51 5.55
C ARG A 39 -4.18 -24.88 4.18
N LEU A 40 -3.65 -25.48 3.12
CA LEU A 40 -3.97 -25.08 1.75
C LEU A 40 -5.37 -25.61 1.39
N ARG A 41 -6.36 -24.72 1.28
CA ARG A 41 -7.72 -25.03 0.84
C ARG A 41 -7.98 -24.35 -0.51
N THR A 42 -8.68 -25.05 -1.40
CA THR A 42 -9.16 -24.45 -2.64
C THR A 42 -10.15 -23.32 -2.30
N ARG A 43 -10.08 -22.22 -3.05
CA ARG A 43 -11.05 -21.14 -2.91
C ARG A 43 -12.43 -21.65 -3.32
N GLU A 44 -13.43 -21.45 -2.48
CA GLU A 44 -14.82 -21.67 -2.86
C GLU A 44 -15.15 -20.85 -4.11
N PRO A 45 -15.95 -21.38 -5.06
CA PRO A 45 -16.37 -20.59 -6.21
C PRO A 45 -17.01 -19.31 -5.68
N ILE A 46 -16.46 -18.17 -6.09
CA ILE A 46 -17.15 -16.89 -5.90
C ILE A 46 -18.44 -17.04 -6.69
N GLU A 47 -19.59 -17.09 -6.00
CA GLU A 47 -20.84 -16.78 -6.67
C GLU A 47 -20.62 -15.42 -7.31
N ASN A 48 -20.64 -15.37 -8.64
CA ASN A 48 -20.61 -14.10 -9.36
C ASN A 48 -21.78 -13.29 -8.82
N PHE A 49 -21.48 -12.36 -7.91
CA PHE A 49 -22.43 -11.32 -7.56
C PHE A 49 -22.74 -10.63 -8.88
N PRO A 50 -24.01 -10.62 -9.34
CA PRO A 50 -24.36 -9.77 -10.46
C PRO A 50 -23.89 -8.36 -10.09
N ASP A 51 -23.22 -7.69 -11.03
CA ASP A 51 -22.87 -6.28 -10.87
C ASP A 51 -24.09 -5.58 -10.30
N GLU A 52 -23.93 -5.03 -9.10
CA GLU A 52 -24.98 -4.40 -8.32
C GLU A 52 -25.68 -3.42 -9.27
N ALA A 53 -26.90 -3.77 -9.69
CA ALA A 53 -27.65 -2.93 -10.60
C ALA A 53 -27.73 -1.58 -9.90
N GLU A 54 -27.14 -0.55 -10.50
CA GLU A 54 -27.10 0.81 -9.95
C GLU A 54 -28.49 1.11 -9.39
N SER A 55 -28.59 1.09 -8.07
CA SER A 55 -29.88 1.11 -7.40
C SER A 55 -30.40 2.52 -7.52
N GLU A 56 -31.24 2.75 -8.53
CA GLU A 56 -31.91 4.04 -8.83
C GLU A 56 -32.54 4.66 -7.56
N GLU A 57 -32.92 3.83 -6.59
CA GLU A 57 -33.46 4.23 -5.27
C GLU A 57 -32.47 5.04 -4.40
N ILE A 58 -31.15 4.83 -4.50
CA ILE A 58 -30.16 5.63 -3.75
C ILE A 58 -30.02 7.03 -4.35
N SER A 59 -30.19 7.16 -5.67
CA SER A 59 -30.10 8.46 -6.37
C SER A 59 -31.24 9.39 -5.98
N ASP A 60 -32.43 8.87 -5.65
CA ASP A 60 -33.55 9.66 -5.13
C ASP A 60 -33.35 10.07 -3.66
N LEU A 61 -32.54 9.33 -2.91
CA LEU A 61 -32.24 9.61 -1.49
C LEU A 61 -31.16 10.68 -1.30
N MET A 62 -30.19 10.76 -2.23
CA MET A 62 -29.24 11.87 -2.29
C MET A 62 -29.96 13.07 -2.92
N GLY A 63 -30.61 13.89 -2.09
CA GLY A 63 -31.38 15.06 -2.49
C GLY A 63 -30.77 15.78 -3.69
N GLY A 64 -31.57 15.95 -4.74
CA GLY A 64 -31.12 16.48 -6.02
C GLY A 64 -30.48 17.86 -5.89
N ASP A 65 -29.31 18.00 -6.53
CA ASP A 65 -28.58 19.24 -6.81
C ASP A 65 -28.81 20.35 -5.77
N ASP A 66 -28.18 20.20 -4.61
CA ASP A 66 -27.89 21.35 -3.74
C ASP A 66 -26.96 22.28 -4.54
N SER A 67 -27.55 23.10 -5.40
CA SER A 67 -26.91 24.28 -5.97
C SER A 67 -26.64 25.20 -4.79
N PHE A 68 -25.44 25.06 -4.21
CA PHE A 68 -24.87 26.09 -3.38
C PHE A 68 -24.86 27.36 -4.24
N GLU A 69 -25.78 28.28 -3.95
CA GLU A 69 -25.69 29.63 -4.47
C GLU A 69 -24.34 30.16 -3.99
N ASP A 70 -23.42 30.33 -4.92
CA ASP A 70 -22.15 31.03 -4.73
C ASP A 70 -22.53 32.49 -4.45
N ASP A 71 -22.84 32.78 -3.19
CA ASP A 71 -22.96 34.14 -2.70
C ASP A 71 -21.54 34.73 -2.80
N ASP A 72 -21.27 35.34 -3.95
CA ASP A 72 -20.11 36.16 -4.29
C ASP A 72 -19.92 37.30 -3.26
N ASP A 73 -19.60 36.97 -2.01
CA ASP A 73 -19.17 37.91 -0.98
C ASP A 73 -17.80 37.51 -0.39
N ASP A 74 -16.88 37.11 -1.27
CA ASP A 74 -15.44 37.17 -1.02
C ASP A 74 -14.92 38.62 -1.10
N SER A 75 -15.68 39.58 -0.54
CA SER A 75 -15.31 41.01 -0.51
C SER A 75 -14.34 41.39 0.62
N ASP A 76 -13.55 40.44 1.16
CA ASP A 76 -12.70 40.77 2.33
C ASP A 76 -11.34 40.04 2.45
N LEU A 77 -10.69 39.64 1.35
CA LEU A 77 -9.29 39.16 1.39
C LEU A 77 -8.34 39.99 0.52
N ALA A 78 -8.32 41.31 0.74
CA ALA A 78 -7.20 42.15 0.32
C ALA A 78 -6.01 41.96 1.28
N LEU A 79 -5.22 40.90 1.07
CA LEU A 79 -3.85 40.83 1.56
C LEU A 79 -2.97 41.65 0.60
N ASP A 80 -2.85 42.95 0.87
CA ASP A 80 -1.82 43.80 0.29
C ASP A 80 -0.51 43.50 1.03
N ASP A 81 0.32 42.64 0.46
CA ASP A 81 1.69 42.36 0.92
C ASP A 81 2.64 42.39 -0.29
N ASP A 82 3.52 43.40 -0.27
CA ASP A 82 4.80 43.58 -0.97
C ASP A 82 4.85 43.96 -2.48
N ASP A 83 5.08 45.26 -2.75
CA ASP A 83 6.31 45.79 -3.40
C ASP A 83 6.51 47.31 -3.14
#